data_AF-A0A0A2BGW9-F1
#
_entry.id   AF-A0A0A2BGW9-F1
#
_cell.length_a   1.000
_cell.length_b   1.000
_cell.length_c   1.000
_cell.angle_alpha   90.00
_cell.angle_beta   90.00
_cell.angle_gamma   90.00
#
_symmetry.space_group_name_H-M   'P 1'
#
loop_
_entity.id
_entity.type
_entity.pdbx_description
1 polymer ?
#
loop_
_entity_poly.entity_id
_entity_poly.type
_entity_poly.pdbx_seq_one_letter_code
_entity_poly.pdbx_strand_id
1 'polypeptide(L)'
;MKVLAVLPPGLETEGANELQALGALDVKPFKGSVFFQADLSCLYRVNLLARLPFRFLREIARFSCRSPKELYWNIQNAFNWNIWLHPSKTFRVDVSGISDLLPHTHFTALQVKNALVDFQRNNWGHRSDIDTEEPDICFHLHLNGHEAVLSLDTAAFSLHRRGYRPAMGLAPLKENLAAGLIRLTGWDFSTPLVDPLCGSGILLIEAVSMAIGIAPGLNRSYLFENWPDFDSDLWDSQKDFAQGKALSRPKISKIIGCEKDFNVANQAKDNIKEAGLEQFIEIHNSDFGDLELPNQKGFLVCNPPYGKRSGSEEDLPSLYQKLGSFCKQNASGWQLWLLSGNPNLSRYLYLKANKRVPISNGGIDCRWLHYSIK
;
A
#
# COMPACT_ATOMS: atom_id res chain seq x y z
N MET A 1 0.70 -22.92 -2.33
CA MET A 1 0.77 -22.43 -0.93
C MET A 1 -0.36 -21.42 -0.67
N LYS A 2 -0.77 -21.23 0.59
CA LYS A 2 -1.77 -20.21 0.98
C LYS A 2 -1.08 -18.91 1.36
N VAL A 3 -1.60 -17.78 0.88
CA VAL A 3 -1.02 -16.46 1.10
C VAL A 3 -2.13 -15.47 1.47
N LEU A 4 -1.83 -14.57 2.39
CA LEU A 4 -2.65 -13.42 2.74
C LEU A 4 -1.97 -12.14 2.29
N ALA A 5 -2.63 -11.35 1.45
CA ALA A 5 -2.27 -9.97 1.18
C ALA A 5 -2.98 -9.06 2.17
N VAL A 6 -2.25 -8.19 2.87
CA VAL A 6 -2.85 -7.15 3.73
C VAL A 6 -3.03 -5.89 2.88
N LEU A 7 -4.20 -5.26 2.88
CA LEU A 7 -4.56 -4.16 1.98
C LEU A 7 -5.15 -2.95 2.74
N PRO A 8 -5.15 -1.75 2.14
CA PRO A 8 -5.97 -0.65 2.63
C PRO A 8 -7.46 -1.03 2.61
N PRO A 9 -8.22 -0.80 3.70
CA PRO A 9 -9.66 -1.03 3.70
C PRO A 9 -10.38 -0.21 2.62
N GLY A 10 -11.26 -0.86 1.86
CA GLY A 10 -11.97 -0.29 0.71
C GLY A 10 -11.34 -0.62 -0.65
N LEU A 11 -10.15 -1.23 -0.68
CA LEU A 11 -9.46 -1.67 -1.90
C LEU A 11 -9.41 -3.19 -2.07
N GLU A 12 -10.17 -3.95 -1.30
CA GLU A 12 -10.15 -5.41 -1.30
C GLU A 12 -10.47 -5.99 -2.69
N THR A 13 -11.50 -5.45 -3.35
CA THR A 13 -11.91 -5.89 -4.70
C THR A 13 -10.83 -5.59 -5.74
N GLU A 14 -10.27 -4.37 -5.73
CA GLU A 14 -9.17 -4.00 -6.64
C GLU A 14 -7.91 -4.81 -6.38
N GLY A 15 -7.62 -5.13 -5.11
CA GLY A 15 -6.54 -6.02 -4.70
C GLY A 15 -6.75 -7.45 -5.19
N ALA A 16 -7.96 -7.98 -5.07
CA ALA A 16 -8.30 -9.31 -5.59
C ALA A 16 -8.10 -9.38 -7.12
N ASN A 17 -8.59 -8.38 -7.85
CA ASN A 17 -8.42 -8.28 -9.30
C ASN A 17 -6.93 -8.21 -9.69
N GLU A 18 -6.14 -7.41 -8.97
CA GLU A 18 -4.68 -7.32 -9.17
C GLU A 18 -4.00 -8.67 -8.98
N LEU A 19 -4.28 -9.37 -7.89
CA LEU A 19 -3.65 -10.65 -7.58
C LEU A 19 -4.05 -11.72 -8.59
N GLN A 20 -5.32 -11.77 -9.00
CA GLN A 20 -5.79 -12.69 -10.03
C GLN A 20 -5.10 -12.43 -11.37
N ALA A 21 -4.94 -11.16 -11.77
CA ALA A 21 -4.23 -10.79 -12.99
C ALA A 21 -2.73 -11.16 -12.95
N LEU A 22 -2.15 -11.31 -11.76
CA LEU A 22 -0.77 -11.75 -11.54
C LEU A 22 -0.65 -13.28 -11.36
N GLY A 23 -1.75 -14.03 -11.53
CA GLY A 23 -1.75 -15.50 -11.51
C GLY A 23 -2.12 -16.13 -10.17
N ALA A 24 -2.63 -15.34 -9.22
CA ALA A 24 -3.19 -15.90 -7.98
C ALA A 24 -4.46 -16.71 -8.26
N LEU A 25 -4.62 -17.80 -7.52
CA LEU A 25 -5.76 -18.72 -7.58
C LEU A 25 -6.60 -18.63 -6.30
N ASP A 26 -7.86 -19.07 -6.34
CA ASP A 26 -8.77 -19.11 -5.18
C ASP A 26 -8.81 -17.77 -4.39
N VAL A 27 -8.87 -16.65 -5.12
CA VAL A 27 -8.75 -15.30 -4.58
C VAL A 27 -10.04 -14.90 -3.84
N LYS A 28 -9.91 -14.60 -2.54
CA LYS A 28 -11.03 -14.31 -1.63
C LYS A 28 -10.78 -13.00 -0.88
N PRO A 29 -11.51 -11.91 -1.20
CA PRO A 29 -11.42 -10.66 -0.48
C PRO A 29 -12.11 -10.71 0.89
N PHE A 30 -11.49 -10.08 1.88
CA PHE A 30 -12.01 -9.86 3.23
C PHE A 30 -11.66 -8.44 3.66
N LYS A 31 -12.32 -7.89 4.69
CA LYS A 31 -12.04 -6.53 5.15
C LYS A 31 -10.53 -6.33 5.42
N GLY A 32 -9.90 -5.40 4.70
CA GLY A 32 -8.48 -5.07 4.78
C GLY A 32 -7.51 -6.15 4.29
N SER A 33 -7.97 -7.19 3.60
CA SER A 33 -7.10 -8.28 3.16
C SER A 33 -7.65 -9.12 2.01
N VAL A 34 -6.80 -9.91 1.35
CA VAL A 34 -7.19 -10.89 0.34
C VAL A 34 -6.43 -12.18 0.58
N PHE A 35 -7.14 -13.28 0.78
CA PHE A 35 -6.55 -14.62 0.79
C PHE A 35 -6.48 -15.17 -0.63
N PHE A 36 -5.42 -15.90 -0.94
CA PHE A 36 -5.27 -16.56 -2.24
C PHE A 36 -4.32 -17.75 -2.15
N GLN A 37 -4.28 -18.54 -3.21
CA GLN A 37 -3.30 -19.60 -3.44
C GLN A 37 -2.31 -19.17 -4.52
N ALA A 38 -1.05 -19.53 -4.33
CA ALA A 38 0.04 -19.24 -5.25
C ALA A 38 1.04 -20.40 -5.27
N ASP A 39 1.72 -20.60 -6.40
CA ASP A 39 3.02 -21.29 -6.41
C ASP A 39 4.15 -20.30 -6.09
N LEU A 40 5.40 -20.79 -6.08
CA LEU A 40 6.55 -19.94 -5.75
C LEU A 40 6.76 -18.82 -6.79
N SER A 41 6.55 -19.14 -8.06
CA SER A 41 6.61 -18.17 -9.17
C SER A 41 5.62 -17.02 -8.98
N CYS A 42 4.36 -17.34 -8.65
CA CYS A 42 3.33 -16.36 -8.36
C CYS A 42 3.66 -15.55 -7.11
N LEU A 43 4.21 -16.16 -6.04
CA LEU A 43 4.62 -15.42 -4.83
C LEU A 43 5.68 -14.34 -5.15
N TYR A 44 6.68 -14.69 -5.94
CA TYR A 44 7.69 -13.75 -6.43
C TYR A 44 7.07 -12.66 -7.29
N ARG A 45 6.23 -13.05 -8.25
CA ARG A 45 5.56 -12.12 -9.16
C ARG A 45 4.70 -11.09 -8.43
N VAL A 46 3.88 -11.51 -7.45
CA VAL A 46 3.04 -10.57 -6.70
C VAL A 46 3.87 -9.63 -5.84
N ASN A 47 5.00 -10.09 -5.28
CA ASN A 47 5.91 -9.22 -4.53
C ASN A 47 6.56 -8.15 -5.43
N LEU A 48 6.87 -8.48 -6.68
CA LEU A 48 7.46 -7.57 -7.65
C LEU A 48 6.46 -6.56 -8.23
N LEU A 49 5.26 -7.03 -8.60
CA LEU A 49 4.32 -6.29 -9.46
C LEU A 49 3.10 -5.72 -8.73
N ALA A 50 2.68 -6.28 -7.59
CA ALA A 50 1.47 -5.81 -6.91
C ALA A 50 1.71 -4.43 -6.26
N ARG A 51 0.73 -3.53 -6.42
CA ARG A 51 0.80 -2.16 -5.90
C ARG A 51 -0.05 -1.94 -4.67
N LEU A 52 -1.14 -2.67 -4.51
CA LEU A 52 -2.11 -2.37 -3.46
C LEU A 52 -1.76 -2.98 -2.10
N PRO A 53 -1.16 -4.19 -2.02
CA PRO A 53 -0.82 -4.80 -0.74
C PRO A 53 0.21 -4.00 0.06
N PHE A 54 0.01 -3.95 1.38
CA PHE A 54 1.01 -3.55 2.35
C PHE A 54 2.06 -4.62 2.57
N ARG A 55 1.70 -5.91 2.56
CA ARG A 55 2.58 -7.06 2.81
C ARG A 55 1.93 -8.34 2.27
N PHE A 56 2.73 -9.38 2.08
CA PHE A 56 2.28 -10.74 1.82
C PHE A 56 2.74 -11.68 2.93
N LEU A 57 1.81 -12.50 3.41
CA LEU A 57 2.01 -13.45 4.50
C LEU A 57 1.78 -14.87 3.98
N ARG A 58 2.83 -15.67 3.88
CA ARG A 58 2.74 -17.10 3.52
C ARG A 58 2.37 -17.91 4.76
N GLU A 59 1.18 -18.50 4.79
CA GLU A 59 0.72 -19.34 5.90
C GLU A 59 1.61 -20.59 5.99
N ILE A 60 2.18 -20.83 7.17
CA ILE A 60 2.99 -22.04 7.47
C ILE A 60 2.31 -22.96 8.47
N ALA A 61 1.47 -22.41 9.36
CA ALA A 61 0.72 -23.22 10.32
C ALA A 61 -0.57 -22.53 10.75
N ARG A 62 -1.54 -23.35 11.16
CA ARG A 62 -2.84 -22.93 11.69
C ARG A 62 -3.24 -23.89 12.79
N PHE A 63 -3.58 -23.36 13.97
CA PHE A 63 -3.87 -24.17 15.15
C PHE A 63 -4.81 -23.46 16.14
N SER A 64 -5.41 -24.24 17.04
CA SER A 64 -6.19 -23.73 18.17
C SER A 64 -5.27 -23.03 19.18
N CYS A 65 -5.75 -21.96 19.79
CA CYS A 65 -5.04 -21.22 20.81
C CYS A 65 -6.00 -20.71 21.89
N ARG A 66 -6.05 -21.41 23.02
CA ARG A 66 -6.94 -21.12 24.16
C ARG A 66 -6.16 -20.83 25.44
N SER A 67 -4.84 -20.75 25.37
CA SER A 67 -4.00 -20.28 26.48
C SER A 67 -2.61 -19.89 25.99
N PRO A 68 -1.85 -19.08 26.75
CA PRO A 68 -0.44 -18.85 26.48
C PRO A 68 0.40 -20.14 26.41
N LYS A 69 0.06 -21.14 27.25
CA LYS A 69 0.75 -22.44 27.26
C LYS A 69 0.49 -23.25 25.99
N GLU A 70 -0.76 -23.27 25.53
CA GLU A 70 -1.13 -23.91 24.26
C GLU A 70 -0.47 -23.20 23.08
N LEU A 71 -0.43 -21.86 23.07
CA LEU A 71 0.32 -21.10 22.07
C LEU A 71 1.78 -21.53 22.03
N TYR A 72 2.47 -21.51 23.18
CA TYR A 72 3.88 -21.87 23.27
C TYR A 72 4.14 -23.28 22.72
N TRP A 73 3.36 -24.27 23.16
CA TRP A 73 3.53 -25.66 22.72
C TRP A 73 3.19 -25.83 21.23
N ASN A 74 2.09 -25.23 20.75
CA ASN A 74 1.72 -25.30 19.34
C ASN A 74 2.76 -24.64 18.44
N ILE A 75 3.36 -23.51 18.85
CA ILE A 75 4.45 -22.89 18.09
C ILE A 75 5.63 -23.85 17.92
N GLN A 76 6.09 -24.53 18.98
CA GLN A 76 7.21 -25.46 18.89
C GLN A 76 6.94 -26.65 17.95
N ASN A 77 5.67 -27.04 17.78
CA ASN A 77 5.26 -28.18 16.96
C ASN A 77 4.64 -27.80 15.60
N ALA A 78 4.48 -26.50 15.33
CA ALA A 78 3.72 -25.99 14.20
C ALA A 78 4.44 -26.20 12.86
N PHE A 79 5.78 -26.26 12.85
CA PHE A 79 6.55 -26.22 11.62
C PHE A 79 7.93 -26.88 11.79
N ASN A 80 8.59 -27.19 10.67
CA ASN A 80 9.92 -27.81 10.71
C ASN A 80 11.01 -26.75 10.96
N TRP A 81 11.12 -26.30 12.21
CA TRP A 81 12.08 -25.27 12.63
C TRP A 81 13.54 -25.65 12.39
N ASN A 82 13.86 -26.94 12.35
CA ASN A 82 15.20 -27.43 12.04
C ASN A 82 15.70 -27.01 10.66
N ILE A 83 14.78 -26.86 9.71
CA ILE A 83 15.07 -26.40 8.35
C ILE A 83 14.86 -24.89 8.25
N TRP A 84 13.78 -24.38 8.83
CA TRP A 84 13.29 -23.03 8.56
C TRP A 84 13.80 -21.95 9.50
N LEU A 85 14.42 -22.29 10.63
CA LEU A 85 14.96 -21.31 11.59
C LEU A 85 16.23 -21.85 12.25
N HIS A 86 17.29 -21.98 11.45
CA HIS A 86 18.61 -22.32 11.98
C HIS A 86 19.11 -21.23 12.96
N PRO A 87 19.77 -21.58 14.09
CA PRO A 87 20.24 -20.61 15.07
C PRO A 87 21.21 -19.52 14.57
N SER A 88 21.79 -19.68 13.37
CA SER A 88 22.62 -18.65 12.74
C SER A 88 21.82 -17.51 12.09
N LYS A 89 20.51 -17.66 11.94
CA LYS A 89 19.62 -16.65 11.34
C LYS A 89 19.03 -15.76 12.42
N THR A 90 18.90 -14.47 12.17
CA THR A 90 18.14 -13.56 13.05
C THR A 90 16.65 -13.63 12.76
N PHE A 91 15.79 -13.34 13.74
CA PHE A 91 14.35 -13.28 13.46
C PHE A 91 13.59 -12.24 14.28
N ARG A 92 12.43 -11.84 13.75
CA ARG A 92 11.42 -11.01 14.42
C ARG A 92 10.07 -11.72 14.46
N VAL A 93 9.26 -11.39 15.46
CA VAL A 93 7.86 -11.82 15.56
C VAL A 93 6.95 -10.60 15.64
N ASP A 94 6.02 -10.50 14.69
CA ASP A 94 4.92 -9.56 14.68
C ASP A 94 3.62 -10.28 15.06
N VAL A 95 2.71 -9.58 15.76
CA VAL A 95 1.40 -10.14 16.14
C VAL A 95 0.29 -9.16 15.83
N SER A 96 -0.81 -9.67 15.26
CA SER A 96 -2.04 -8.92 15.05
C SER A 96 -3.28 -9.74 15.41
N GLY A 97 -4.44 -9.08 15.38
CA GLY A 97 -5.72 -9.70 15.69
C GLY A 97 -6.11 -9.56 17.16
N ILE A 98 -7.16 -10.29 17.56
CA ILE A 98 -7.80 -10.17 18.87
C ILE A 98 -8.05 -11.58 19.43
N SER A 99 -7.73 -11.75 20.70
CA SER A 99 -8.15 -12.88 21.50
C SER A 99 -8.34 -12.43 22.94
N ASP A 100 -9.45 -12.81 23.58
CA ASP A 100 -9.73 -12.46 24.97
C ASP A 100 -8.68 -13.03 25.94
N LEU A 101 -8.02 -14.13 25.53
CA LEU A 101 -7.05 -14.87 26.32
C LEU A 101 -5.61 -14.37 26.10
N LEU A 102 -5.39 -13.62 25.02
CA LEU A 102 -4.11 -13.04 24.61
C LEU A 102 -4.30 -11.59 24.13
N PRO A 103 -4.77 -10.69 25.01
CA PRO A 103 -5.20 -9.35 24.60
C PRO A 103 -4.04 -8.42 24.22
N HIS A 104 -2.83 -8.72 24.67
CA HIS A 104 -1.65 -7.87 24.45
C HIS A 104 -0.73 -8.48 23.39
N THR A 105 -0.78 -7.93 22.18
CA THR A 105 0.03 -8.38 21.03
C THR A 105 1.52 -8.44 21.34
N HIS A 106 2.05 -7.47 22.11
CA HIS A 106 3.45 -7.46 22.52
C HIS A 106 3.81 -8.66 23.41
N PHE A 107 2.97 -8.98 24.40
CA PHE A 107 3.18 -10.15 25.25
C PHE A 107 3.09 -11.45 24.45
N THR A 108 2.11 -11.55 23.54
CA THR A 108 1.97 -12.69 22.64
C THR A 108 3.21 -12.88 21.74
N ALA A 109 3.76 -11.79 21.20
CA ALA A 109 4.98 -11.83 20.39
C ALA A 109 6.16 -12.40 21.19
N LEU A 110 6.28 -11.99 22.46
CA LEU A 110 7.30 -12.50 23.37
C LEU A 110 7.13 -14.00 23.63
N GLN A 111 5.89 -14.49 23.80
CA GLN A 111 5.63 -15.92 24.00
C GLN A 111 6.04 -16.76 22.79
N VAL A 112 5.71 -16.32 21.57
CA VAL A 112 6.14 -16.99 20.33
C VAL A 112 7.67 -17.00 20.22
N LYS A 113 8.31 -15.87 20.48
CA LYS A 113 9.78 -15.75 20.49
C LYS A 113 10.41 -16.73 21.49
N ASN A 114 9.89 -16.80 22.71
CA ASN A 114 10.42 -17.71 23.73
C ASN A 114 10.25 -19.18 23.31
N ALA A 115 9.09 -19.53 22.74
CA ALA A 115 8.85 -20.88 22.23
C ALA A 115 9.89 -21.30 21.19
N LEU A 116 10.19 -20.43 20.22
CA LEU A 116 11.19 -20.70 19.18
C LEU A 116 12.63 -20.74 19.74
N VAL A 117 12.99 -19.81 20.62
CA VAL A 117 14.33 -19.76 21.25
C VAL A 117 14.59 -20.99 22.11
N ASP A 118 13.62 -21.43 22.90
CA ASP A 118 13.78 -22.59 23.76
C ASP A 118 13.79 -23.89 22.94
N PHE A 119 12.99 -23.95 21.85
CA PHE A 119 13.13 -25.03 20.87
C PHE A 119 14.57 -25.08 20.35
N GLN A 120 15.15 -23.94 19.95
CA GLN A 120 16.52 -23.92 19.44
C GLN A 120 17.56 -24.36 20.49
N ARG A 121 17.46 -23.85 21.71
CA ARG A 121 18.35 -24.23 22.81
C ARG A 121 18.31 -25.73 23.10
N ASN A 122 17.13 -26.33 23.08
CA ASN A 122 16.97 -27.76 23.34
C ASN A 122 17.55 -28.63 22.21
N ASN A 123 17.48 -28.18 20.96
CA ASN A 123 17.96 -28.96 19.80
C ASN A 123 19.45 -28.72 19.48
N TRP A 124 19.97 -27.50 19.69
CA TRP A 124 21.33 -27.12 19.27
C TRP A 124 22.22 -26.58 20.40
N GLY A 125 21.69 -26.30 21.60
CA GLY A 125 22.43 -25.69 22.71
C GLY A 125 22.69 -24.18 22.55
N HIS A 126 22.31 -23.58 21.43
CA HIS A 126 22.42 -22.15 21.15
C HIS A 126 21.13 -21.65 20.46
N ARG A 127 21.01 -20.32 20.26
CA ARG A 127 19.80 -19.69 19.74
C ARG A 127 20.12 -18.58 18.75
N SER A 128 19.13 -18.26 17.92
CA SER A 128 19.12 -17.04 17.11
C SER A 128 19.13 -15.77 17.94
N ASP A 129 19.76 -14.74 17.39
CA ASP A 129 19.57 -13.36 17.82
C ASP A 129 18.25 -12.78 17.28
N ILE A 130 17.76 -11.74 17.96
CA ILE A 130 16.53 -11.04 17.58
C ILE A 130 16.92 -9.71 17.00
N ASP A 131 16.66 -9.56 15.71
CA ASP A 131 16.84 -8.30 14.99
C ASP A 131 15.46 -7.74 14.64
N THR A 132 15.14 -6.55 15.13
CA THR A 132 13.86 -5.90 14.85
C THR A 132 13.87 -5.03 13.61
N GLU A 133 15.06 -4.66 13.11
CA GLU A 133 15.29 -3.74 12.01
C GLU A 133 15.55 -4.50 10.71
N GLU A 134 16.52 -5.42 10.73
CA GLU A 134 16.97 -6.19 9.55
C GLU A 134 16.98 -7.71 9.83
N PRO A 135 15.82 -8.32 10.18
CA PRO A 135 15.76 -9.76 10.43
C PRO A 135 16.00 -10.57 9.17
N ASP A 136 16.63 -11.74 9.29
CA ASP A 136 16.64 -12.73 8.20
C ASP A 136 15.23 -13.29 7.96
N ILE A 137 14.46 -13.49 9.03
CA ILE A 137 13.13 -14.10 9.01
C ILE A 137 12.14 -13.29 9.85
N CYS A 138 10.97 -13.00 9.28
CA CYS A 138 9.87 -12.36 10.00
C CYS A 138 8.69 -13.33 10.11
N PHE A 139 8.35 -13.72 11.34
CA PHE A 139 7.12 -14.45 11.62
C PHE A 139 6.00 -13.48 11.95
N HIS A 140 4.80 -13.76 11.44
CA HIS A 140 3.60 -13.02 11.80
C HIS A 140 2.54 -13.98 12.33
N LEU A 141 2.11 -13.77 13.58
CA LEU A 141 0.99 -14.49 14.17
C LEU A 141 -0.27 -13.62 14.09
N HIS A 142 -1.32 -14.14 13.46
CA HIS A 142 -2.64 -13.55 13.52
C HIS A 142 -3.55 -14.35 14.45
N LEU A 143 -4.20 -13.66 15.40
CA LEU A 143 -5.19 -14.25 16.31
C LEU A 143 -6.60 -13.85 15.90
N ASN A 144 -7.47 -14.85 15.73
CA ASN A 144 -8.90 -14.65 15.48
C ASN A 144 -9.72 -15.51 16.43
N GLY A 145 -10.06 -14.95 17.59
CA GLY A 145 -10.76 -15.66 18.66
C GLY A 145 -9.89 -16.76 19.27
N HIS A 146 -10.19 -18.02 18.95
CA HIS A 146 -9.44 -19.20 19.41
C HIS A 146 -8.57 -19.83 18.32
N GLU A 147 -8.48 -19.22 17.15
CA GLU A 147 -7.61 -19.67 16.07
C GLU A 147 -6.38 -18.78 15.97
N ALA A 148 -5.23 -19.42 15.78
CA ALA A 148 -3.96 -18.76 15.52
C ALA A 148 -3.44 -19.20 14.14
N VAL A 149 -3.01 -18.22 13.34
CA VAL A 149 -2.41 -18.44 12.03
C VAL A 149 -1.00 -17.88 12.05
N LEU A 150 -0.01 -18.76 11.89
CA LEU A 150 1.40 -18.40 11.82
C LEU A 150 1.83 -18.34 10.36
N SER A 151 2.45 -17.23 9.97
CA SER A 151 2.90 -16.96 8.61
C SER A 151 4.34 -16.47 8.57
N LEU A 152 5.00 -16.68 7.44
CA LEU A 152 6.23 -15.99 7.06
C LEU A 152 5.88 -14.71 6.31
N ASP A 153 6.46 -13.58 6.69
CA ASP A 153 6.34 -12.36 5.92
C ASP A 153 7.39 -12.28 4.81
N THR A 154 6.97 -11.91 3.61
CA THR A 154 7.85 -11.83 2.45
C THR A 154 8.80 -10.65 2.49
N ALA A 155 8.51 -9.60 3.28
CA ALA A 155 9.32 -8.39 3.33
C ALA A 155 9.42 -7.83 4.76
N ALA A 156 10.60 -7.36 5.15
CA ALA A 156 10.84 -6.78 6.48
C ALA A 156 9.99 -5.52 6.73
N PHE A 157 9.79 -4.74 5.66
CA PHE A 157 9.07 -3.48 5.66
C PHE A 157 7.83 -3.53 4.79
N SER A 158 6.88 -2.64 5.06
CA SER A 158 5.66 -2.57 4.28
C SER A 158 5.91 -2.13 2.84
N LEU A 159 5.28 -2.84 1.92
CA LEU A 159 5.47 -2.70 0.49
C LEU A 159 5.11 -1.32 -0.05
N HIS A 160 4.19 -0.58 0.58
CA HIS A 160 3.80 0.77 0.12
C HIS A 160 4.99 1.72 -0.09
N ARG A 161 6.06 1.60 0.70
CA ARG A 161 7.27 2.42 0.55
C ARG A 161 7.94 2.08 -0.79
N ARG A 162 7.91 3.03 -1.75
CA ARG A 162 8.44 2.82 -3.11
C ARG A 162 9.88 3.30 -3.31
N GLY A 163 10.45 4.01 -2.32
CA GLY A 163 11.83 4.50 -2.34
C GLY A 163 11.93 6.02 -2.44
N TYR A 164 10.87 6.71 -2.86
CA TYR A 164 10.77 8.18 -2.79
C TYR A 164 10.07 8.66 -1.51
N ARG A 165 10.26 9.94 -1.16
CA ARG A 165 9.85 10.49 0.14
C ARG A 165 8.43 11.07 0.13
N PRO A 166 7.47 10.56 0.90
CA PRO A 166 6.17 11.25 1.03
C PRO A 166 6.35 12.64 1.65
N ALA A 167 5.42 13.57 1.39
CA ALA A 167 5.41 14.87 2.07
C ALA A 167 5.46 14.70 3.60
N MET A 168 6.30 15.50 4.27
CA MET A 168 6.28 15.60 5.72
C MET A 168 5.00 16.32 6.16
N GLY A 169 4.21 15.71 7.05
CA GLY A 169 2.93 16.24 7.48
C GLY A 169 2.06 15.22 8.19
N LEU A 170 0.86 15.64 8.60
CA LEU A 170 0.05 14.95 9.62
C LEU A 170 -0.61 13.63 9.18
N ALA A 171 -0.66 13.32 7.87
CA ALA A 171 -1.05 12.01 7.34
C ALA A 171 -0.83 11.94 5.81
N PRO A 172 0.41 11.76 5.32
CA PRO A 172 0.66 11.60 3.90
C PRO A 172 -0.12 10.42 3.33
N LEU A 173 -0.68 10.61 2.14
CA LEU A 173 -1.36 9.54 1.40
C LEU A 173 -0.33 8.45 1.07
N LYS A 174 -0.56 7.22 1.53
CA LYS A 174 0.33 6.11 1.19
C LYS A 174 0.23 5.76 -0.29
N GLU A 175 1.34 5.37 -0.87
CA GLU A 175 1.53 5.09 -2.29
C GLU A 175 0.59 3.98 -2.78
N ASN A 176 0.44 2.90 -2.00
CA ASN A 176 -0.49 1.83 -2.34
C ASN A 176 -1.97 2.25 -2.32
N LEU A 177 -2.33 3.16 -1.41
CA LEU A 177 -3.67 3.75 -1.40
C LEU A 177 -3.86 4.68 -2.61
N ALA A 178 -2.88 5.53 -2.93
CA ALA A 178 -2.90 6.38 -4.12
C ALA A 178 -3.08 5.55 -5.40
N ALA A 179 -2.32 4.47 -5.58
CA ALA A 179 -2.46 3.56 -6.71
C ALA A 179 -3.89 2.99 -6.82
N GLY A 180 -4.48 2.57 -5.69
CA GLY A 180 -5.86 2.08 -5.66
C GLY A 180 -6.89 3.17 -5.97
N LEU A 181 -6.71 4.38 -5.47
CA LEU A 181 -7.59 5.52 -5.76
C LEU A 181 -7.57 5.85 -7.26
N ILE A 182 -6.40 5.85 -7.89
CA ILE A 182 -6.29 6.06 -9.34
C ILE A 182 -6.98 4.94 -10.11
N ARG A 183 -6.79 3.66 -9.73
CA ARG A 183 -7.50 2.54 -10.38
C ARG A 183 -9.02 2.68 -10.34
N LEU A 184 -9.55 3.09 -9.18
CA LEU A 184 -10.99 3.30 -9.01
C LEU A 184 -11.56 4.41 -9.91
N THR A 185 -10.72 5.31 -10.45
CA THR A 185 -11.16 6.32 -11.40
C THR A 185 -11.43 5.75 -12.79
N GLY A 186 -10.80 4.62 -13.14
CA GLY A 186 -10.82 4.06 -14.49
C GLY A 186 -9.99 4.86 -15.50
N TRP A 187 -9.11 5.75 -15.05
CA TRP A 187 -8.23 6.51 -15.93
C TRP A 187 -7.27 5.57 -16.69
N ASP A 188 -7.25 5.72 -18.01
CA ASP A 188 -6.61 4.83 -18.96
C ASP A 188 -5.47 5.51 -19.72
N PHE A 189 -4.78 6.48 -19.09
CA PHE A 189 -3.65 7.25 -19.65
C PHE A 189 -3.89 8.06 -20.94
N SER A 190 -5.04 7.89 -21.60
CA SER A 190 -5.38 8.50 -22.88
C SER A 190 -5.85 9.96 -22.75
N THR A 191 -6.33 10.34 -21.57
CA THR A 191 -6.84 11.68 -21.23
C THR A 191 -5.96 12.34 -20.18
N PRO A 192 -5.95 13.68 -20.07
CA PRO A 192 -5.10 14.35 -19.11
C PRO A 192 -5.52 14.02 -17.69
N LEU A 193 -4.53 14.01 -16.80
CA LEU A 193 -4.74 13.85 -15.37
C LEU A 193 -4.12 15.05 -14.66
N VAL A 194 -4.94 15.79 -13.92
CA VAL A 194 -4.51 17.00 -13.21
C VAL A 194 -4.80 16.84 -11.73
N ASP A 195 -3.83 17.15 -10.87
CA ASP A 195 -4.03 17.30 -9.43
C ASP A 195 -3.86 18.77 -9.02
N PRO A 196 -4.95 19.52 -8.78
CA PRO A 196 -4.89 20.93 -8.44
C PRO A 196 -4.32 21.20 -7.03
N LEU A 197 -4.16 20.16 -6.20
CA LEU A 197 -3.67 20.25 -4.83
C LEU A 197 -2.71 19.08 -4.57
N CYS A 198 -1.66 18.99 -5.39
CA CYS A 198 -0.90 17.76 -5.56
C CYS A 198 -0.04 17.36 -4.37
N GLY A 199 0.24 18.29 -3.44
CA GLY A 199 1.13 18.03 -2.32
C GLY A 199 2.47 17.47 -2.83
N SER A 200 2.88 16.31 -2.32
CA SER A 200 4.11 15.60 -2.74
C SER A 200 4.01 14.85 -4.08
N GLY A 201 2.90 14.99 -4.82
CA GLY A 201 2.73 14.40 -6.15
C GLY A 201 2.40 12.90 -6.17
N ILE A 202 2.12 12.27 -5.02
CA ILE A 202 1.97 10.80 -4.90
C ILE A 202 0.88 10.22 -5.83
N LEU A 203 -0.26 10.91 -5.98
CA LEU A 203 -1.32 10.46 -6.90
C LEU A 203 -0.82 10.42 -8.36
N LEU A 204 -0.06 11.44 -8.78
CA LEU A 204 0.46 11.55 -10.13
C LEU A 204 1.60 10.55 -10.38
N ILE A 205 2.50 10.38 -9.41
CA ILE A 205 3.61 9.41 -9.47
C ILE A 205 3.04 7.99 -9.64
N GLU A 206 2.06 7.58 -8.85
CA GLU A 206 1.46 6.25 -8.97
C GLU A 206 0.66 6.09 -10.26
N ALA A 207 -0.05 7.13 -10.71
CA ALA A 207 -0.76 7.09 -11.99
C ALA A 207 0.18 6.83 -13.16
N VAL A 208 1.26 7.61 -13.27
CA VAL A 208 2.25 7.45 -14.34
C VAL A 208 3.00 6.13 -14.21
N SER A 209 3.46 5.78 -13.01
CA SER A 209 4.17 4.52 -12.76
C SER A 209 3.34 3.31 -13.19
N MET A 210 2.03 3.32 -12.94
CA MET A 210 1.09 2.31 -13.43
C MET A 210 1.01 2.31 -14.95
N ALA A 211 0.84 3.48 -15.58
CA ALA A 211 0.68 3.61 -17.02
C ALA A 211 1.91 3.09 -17.79
N ILE A 212 3.13 3.37 -17.33
CA ILE A 212 4.36 2.89 -17.98
C ILE A 212 4.86 1.54 -17.46
N GLY A 213 4.11 0.86 -16.59
CA GLY A 213 4.44 -0.49 -16.15
C GLY A 213 5.67 -0.61 -15.24
N ILE A 214 6.08 0.44 -14.51
CA ILE A 214 7.18 0.34 -13.53
C ILE A 214 6.80 -0.64 -12.42
N ALA A 215 7.51 -1.75 -12.29
CA ALA A 215 7.26 -2.68 -11.19
C ALA A 215 7.71 -2.08 -9.85
N PRO A 216 6.81 -1.92 -8.86
CA PRO A 216 7.14 -1.23 -7.60
C PRO A 216 8.11 -2.01 -6.70
N GLY A 217 8.28 -3.31 -6.95
CA GLY A 217 9.09 -4.24 -6.17
C GLY A 217 10.48 -4.53 -6.74
N LEU A 218 10.89 -3.96 -7.88
CA LEU A 218 12.17 -4.34 -8.50
C LEU A 218 13.40 -3.97 -7.67
N ASN A 219 13.39 -2.79 -7.05
CA ASN A 219 14.55 -2.23 -6.36
C ASN A 219 14.41 -2.37 -4.84
N ARG A 220 14.15 -3.58 -4.34
CA ARG A 220 14.09 -3.88 -2.90
C ARG A 220 14.54 -5.31 -2.61
N SER A 221 14.94 -5.52 -1.36
CA SER A 221 15.26 -6.85 -0.84
C SER A 221 14.03 -7.51 -0.21
N TYR A 222 13.98 -8.83 -0.29
CA TYR A 222 12.90 -9.63 0.29
C TYR A 222 13.42 -10.68 1.28
N LEU A 223 12.61 -10.97 2.30
CA LEU A 223 12.97 -11.96 3.32
C LEU A 223 12.92 -13.39 2.79
N PHE A 224 12.17 -13.64 1.71
CA PHE A 224 12.12 -14.98 1.12
C PHE A 224 13.43 -15.41 0.49
N GLU A 225 14.38 -14.49 0.23
CA GLU A 225 15.73 -14.82 -0.23
C GLU A 225 16.52 -15.60 0.83
N ASN A 226 16.12 -15.51 2.10
CA ASN A 226 16.67 -16.27 3.22
C ASN A 226 15.94 -17.58 3.49
N TRP A 227 14.86 -17.91 2.76
CA TRP A 227 14.07 -19.10 3.05
C TRP A 227 14.72 -20.36 2.45
N PRO A 228 14.58 -21.53 3.11
CA PRO A 228 15.16 -22.79 2.62
C PRO A 228 14.67 -23.23 1.24
N ASP A 229 13.49 -22.78 0.82
CA ASP A 229 12.89 -23.08 -0.48
C ASP A 229 12.97 -21.91 -1.47
N PHE A 230 13.89 -20.96 -1.23
CA PHE A 230 14.20 -19.92 -2.19
C PHE A 230 14.79 -20.53 -3.47
N ASP A 231 14.25 -20.13 -4.61
CA ASP A 231 14.72 -20.54 -5.93
C ASP A 231 15.23 -19.28 -6.66
N SER A 232 16.56 -19.16 -6.74
CA SER A 232 17.22 -18.00 -7.34
C SER A 232 16.92 -17.87 -8.83
N ASP A 233 16.89 -18.98 -9.56
CA ASP A 233 16.68 -18.97 -11.01
C ASP A 233 15.24 -18.55 -11.33
N LEU A 234 14.27 -19.06 -10.57
CA LEU A 234 12.88 -18.64 -10.68
C LEU A 234 12.69 -17.17 -10.28
N TRP A 235 13.41 -16.69 -9.26
CA TRP A 235 13.39 -15.29 -8.86
C TRP A 235 13.93 -14.38 -9.95
N ASP A 236 15.09 -14.70 -10.52
CA ASP A 236 15.70 -13.97 -11.62
C ASP A 236 14.77 -13.94 -12.85
N SER A 237 14.15 -15.07 -13.18
CA SER A 237 13.14 -15.14 -14.24
C SER A 237 11.94 -14.22 -13.99
N GLN A 238 11.45 -14.11 -12.74
CA GLN A 238 10.34 -13.19 -12.42
C GLN A 238 10.79 -11.72 -12.41
N LYS A 239 12.04 -11.41 -12.04
CA LYS A 239 12.60 -10.06 -12.17
C LYS A 239 12.68 -9.64 -13.64
N ASP A 240 13.17 -10.50 -14.52
CA ASP A 240 13.23 -10.24 -15.97
C ASP A 240 11.83 -10.00 -16.55
N PHE A 241 10.86 -10.83 -16.16
CA PHE A 241 9.45 -10.64 -16.53
C PHE A 241 8.91 -9.27 -16.06
N ALA A 242 9.21 -8.86 -14.83
CA ALA A 242 8.77 -7.59 -14.27
C ALA A 242 9.46 -6.38 -14.95
N GLN A 243 10.74 -6.49 -15.30
CA GLN A 243 11.47 -5.47 -16.07
C GLN A 243 10.91 -5.31 -17.48
N GLY A 244 10.57 -6.42 -18.14
CA GLY A 244 9.99 -6.41 -19.49
C GLY A 244 8.66 -5.67 -19.61
N LYS A 245 7.87 -5.60 -18.53
CA LYS A 245 6.60 -4.85 -18.47
C LYS A 245 6.76 -3.34 -18.63
N ALA A 246 7.90 -2.77 -18.23
CA ALA A 246 8.14 -1.33 -18.28
C ALA A 246 8.51 -0.82 -19.69
N LEU A 247 8.80 -1.73 -20.62
CA LEU A 247 9.30 -1.39 -21.95
C LEU A 247 8.21 -0.88 -22.91
N SER A 248 6.93 -1.17 -22.63
CA SER A 248 5.82 -0.50 -23.32
C SER A 248 5.67 0.90 -22.73
N ARG A 249 6.23 1.92 -23.38
CA ARG A 249 5.96 3.32 -23.06
C ARG A 249 4.71 3.77 -23.83
N PRO A 250 3.48 3.65 -23.27
CA PRO A 250 2.33 4.20 -23.96
C PRO A 250 2.52 5.71 -24.13
N LYS A 251 1.89 6.26 -25.16
CA LYS A 251 1.73 7.71 -25.24
C LYS A 251 0.79 8.14 -24.13
N ILE A 252 1.34 8.75 -23.09
CA ILE A 252 0.57 9.30 -21.96
C ILE A 252 0.14 10.73 -22.31
N SER A 253 -1.09 11.08 -21.97
CA SER A 253 -1.57 12.46 -22.07
C SER A 253 -0.91 13.35 -21.01
N LYS A 254 -1.24 14.65 -20.99
CA LYS A 254 -0.65 15.59 -20.04
C LYS A 254 -0.96 15.20 -18.59
N ILE A 255 0.09 15.16 -17.75
CA ILE A 255 -0.01 14.93 -16.30
C ILE A 255 0.50 16.17 -15.59
N ILE A 256 -0.37 16.82 -14.81
CA ILE A 256 -0.10 18.14 -14.25
C ILE A 256 -0.41 18.12 -12.75
N GLY A 257 0.49 18.63 -11.94
CA GLY A 257 0.26 18.91 -10.53
C GLY A 257 0.37 20.41 -10.25
N CYS A 258 -0.48 20.91 -9.36
CA CYS A 258 -0.41 22.27 -8.85
C CYS A 258 -0.26 22.22 -7.32
N GLU A 259 0.71 22.97 -6.81
CA GLU A 259 0.92 23.12 -5.37
C GLU A 259 1.32 24.55 -5.07
N LYS A 260 0.62 25.19 -4.13
CA LYS A 260 0.81 26.60 -3.80
C LYS A 260 2.04 26.80 -2.93
N ASP A 261 2.31 25.89 -1.99
CA ASP A 261 3.49 25.97 -1.14
C ASP A 261 4.75 25.60 -1.93
N PHE A 262 5.71 26.52 -1.99
CA PHE A 262 6.95 26.36 -2.75
C PHE A 262 7.79 25.16 -2.28
N ASN A 263 7.86 24.92 -0.96
CA ASN A 263 8.65 23.81 -0.41
C ASN A 263 8.00 22.47 -0.74
N VAL A 264 6.67 22.38 -0.63
CA VAL A 264 5.93 21.16 -0.99
C VAL A 264 5.98 20.90 -2.49
N ALA A 265 5.89 21.93 -3.34
CA ALA A 265 6.04 21.80 -4.78
C ALA A 265 7.44 21.30 -5.19
N ASN A 266 8.50 21.80 -4.53
CA ASN A 266 9.86 21.28 -4.76
C ASN A 266 10.00 19.83 -4.28
N GLN A 267 9.43 19.48 -3.13
CA GLN A 267 9.41 18.07 -2.69
C GLN A 267 8.71 17.17 -3.70
N ALA A 268 7.62 17.62 -4.32
CA ALA A 268 6.95 16.86 -5.38
C ALA A 268 7.87 16.64 -6.59
N LYS A 269 8.58 17.69 -7.03
CA LYS A 269 9.56 17.59 -8.13
C LYS A 269 10.70 16.63 -7.79
N ASP A 270 11.22 16.68 -6.57
CA ASP A 270 12.27 15.77 -6.10
C ASP A 270 11.77 14.32 -6.10
N ASN A 271 10.56 14.05 -5.61
CA ASN A 271 9.97 12.72 -5.62
C ASN A 271 9.74 12.19 -7.04
N ILE A 272 9.26 13.04 -7.94
CA ILE A 272 9.05 12.72 -9.36
C ILE A 272 10.39 12.34 -10.00
N LYS A 273 11.46 13.09 -9.69
CA LYS A 273 12.81 12.80 -10.15
C LYS A 273 13.38 11.51 -9.56
N GLU A 274 13.20 11.28 -8.26
CA GLU A 274 13.59 10.01 -7.60
C GLU A 274 12.86 8.81 -8.20
N ALA A 275 11.61 9.00 -8.65
CA ALA A 275 10.84 7.99 -9.38
C ALA A 275 11.21 7.87 -10.88
N GLY A 276 12.07 8.74 -11.41
CA GLY A 276 12.47 8.77 -12.83
C GLY A 276 11.36 9.24 -13.78
N LEU A 277 10.46 10.10 -13.30
CA LEU A 277 9.24 10.51 -13.99
C LEU A 277 9.20 11.98 -14.42
N GLU A 278 10.31 12.72 -14.35
CA GLU A 278 10.34 14.17 -14.65
C GLU A 278 9.90 14.50 -16.09
N GLN A 279 10.03 13.56 -17.01
CA GLN A 279 9.60 13.69 -18.41
C GLN A 279 8.08 13.53 -18.62
N PHE A 280 7.35 13.03 -17.60
CA PHE A 280 5.93 12.72 -17.69
C PHE A 280 5.04 13.66 -16.88
N ILE A 281 5.56 14.22 -15.77
CA ILE A 281 4.77 14.97 -14.80
C ILE A 281 5.28 16.41 -14.70
N GLU A 282 4.41 17.37 -14.98
CA GLU A 282 4.67 18.81 -14.82
C GLU A 282 4.13 19.30 -13.47
N ILE A 283 4.95 20.02 -12.70
CA ILE A 283 4.53 20.63 -11.43
C ILE A 283 4.57 22.16 -11.52
N HIS A 284 3.40 22.77 -11.37
CA HIS A 284 3.23 24.22 -11.25
C HIS A 284 3.23 24.63 -9.79
N ASN A 285 4.13 25.55 -9.43
CA ASN A 285 4.05 26.21 -8.13
C ASN A 285 3.22 27.49 -8.26
N SER A 286 1.92 27.36 -8.07
CA SER A 286 0.95 28.44 -8.19
C SER A 286 -0.31 28.13 -7.38
N ASP A 287 -1.19 29.11 -7.26
CA ASP A 287 -2.55 28.82 -6.81
C ASP A 287 -3.31 28.13 -7.95
N PHE A 288 -4.07 27.07 -7.65
CA PHE A 288 -4.82 26.33 -8.68
C PHE A 288 -5.90 27.17 -9.35
N GLY A 289 -6.29 28.30 -8.76
CA GLY A 289 -7.20 29.25 -9.41
C GLY A 289 -6.65 29.81 -10.73
N ASP A 290 -5.32 29.85 -10.87
CA ASP A 290 -4.62 30.34 -12.05
C ASP A 290 -4.18 29.20 -13.00
N LEU A 291 -4.55 27.94 -12.68
CA LEU A 291 -4.16 26.78 -13.47
C LEU A 291 -4.98 26.66 -14.75
N GLU A 292 -4.31 26.68 -15.90
CA GLU A 292 -4.94 26.43 -17.19
C GLU A 292 -5.05 24.92 -17.46
N LEU A 293 -6.27 24.42 -17.60
CA LEU A 293 -6.49 23.02 -17.96
C LEU A 293 -6.21 22.79 -19.45
N PRO A 294 -5.65 21.62 -19.83
CA PRO A 294 -5.54 21.23 -21.22
C PRO A 294 -6.87 21.36 -21.99
N ASN A 295 -6.81 21.78 -23.26
CA ASN A 295 -7.97 21.94 -24.12
C ASN A 295 -8.54 20.58 -24.63
N GLN A 296 -8.84 19.68 -23.69
CA GLN A 296 -9.48 18.40 -23.88
C GLN A 296 -10.10 17.94 -22.55
N LYS A 297 -11.05 17.01 -22.58
CA LYS A 297 -11.62 16.43 -21.34
C LYS A 297 -10.59 15.55 -20.64
N GLY A 298 -10.65 15.51 -19.32
CA GLY A 298 -9.73 14.74 -18.50
C GLY A 298 -10.26 14.44 -17.10
N PHE A 299 -9.32 14.09 -16.24
CA PHE A 299 -9.55 13.76 -14.84
C PHE A 299 -8.86 14.79 -13.95
N LEU A 300 -9.61 15.31 -12.98
CA LEU A 300 -9.08 15.95 -11.80
C LEU A 300 -9.03 14.91 -10.68
N VAL A 301 -7.90 14.74 -10.03
CA VAL A 301 -7.74 13.89 -8.84
C VAL A 301 -7.11 14.71 -7.73
N CYS A 302 -7.62 14.68 -6.50
CA CYS A 302 -6.96 15.40 -5.41
C CYS A 302 -7.26 14.80 -4.04
N ASN A 303 -6.34 15.06 -3.10
CA ASN A 303 -6.45 14.74 -1.69
C ASN A 303 -6.33 16.04 -0.86
N PRO A 304 -7.37 16.92 -0.88
CA PRO A 304 -7.32 18.18 -0.15
C PRO A 304 -7.24 17.97 1.37
N PRO A 305 -6.86 18.98 2.16
CA PRO A 305 -6.91 18.90 3.62
C PRO A 305 -8.35 18.68 4.16
N TYR A 306 -8.47 17.90 5.25
CA TYR A 306 -9.76 17.56 5.90
C TYR A 306 -9.93 18.10 7.34
N GLY A 307 -8.93 18.81 7.87
CA GLY A 307 -9.02 19.50 9.18
C GLY A 307 -8.98 18.61 10.43
N LYS A 308 -8.41 17.39 10.36
CA LYS A 308 -8.49 16.43 11.48
C LYS A 308 -7.37 16.49 12.55
N ARG A 309 -6.41 17.44 12.52
CA ARG A 309 -5.60 17.84 13.70
C ARG A 309 -4.74 19.09 13.46
N SER A 310 -4.74 19.94 14.48
CA SER A 310 -3.90 21.08 14.91
C SER A 310 -2.96 21.80 13.93
N GLY A 311 -3.19 23.10 13.73
CA GLY A 311 -2.10 24.07 13.60
C GLY A 311 -2.28 25.22 12.61
N SER A 312 -3.00 25.03 11.50
CA SER A 312 -3.23 26.10 10.51
C SER A 312 -4.70 26.53 10.49
N GLU A 313 -4.92 27.82 10.68
CA GLU A 313 -6.16 28.54 10.38
C GLU A 313 -6.40 28.65 8.86
N GLU A 314 -6.27 27.55 8.11
CA GLU A 314 -6.75 27.54 6.74
C GLU A 314 -8.28 27.47 6.75
N ASP A 315 -8.92 28.46 6.13
CA ASP A 315 -10.35 28.44 5.86
C ASP A 315 -10.67 27.33 4.84
N LEU A 316 -10.74 26.11 5.34
CA LEU A 316 -11.07 24.91 4.56
C LEU A 316 -12.41 25.06 3.84
N PRO A 317 -13.49 25.61 4.44
CA PRO A 317 -14.68 25.97 3.69
C PRO A 317 -14.38 26.81 2.44
N SER A 318 -13.64 27.90 2.56
CA SER A 318 -13.26 28.76 1.42
C SER A 318 -12.43 28.01 0.37
N LEU A 319 -11.47 27.18 0.79
CA LEU A 319 -10.69 26.34 -0.13
C LEU A 319 -11.60 25.43 -0.98
N TYR A 320 -12.56 24.75 -0.35
CA TYR A 320 -13.50 23.87 -1.04
C TYR A 320 -14.47 24.66 -1.93
N GLN A 321 -14.91 25.85 -1.52
CA GLN A 321 -15.70 26.74 -2.38
C GLN A 321 -14.93 27.18 -3.63
N LYS A 322 -13.65 27.55 -3.46
CA LYS A 322 -12.76 27.92 -4.56
C LYS A 322 -12.53 26.76 -5.51
N LEU A 323 -12.27 25.55 -4.99
CA LEU A 323 -12.12 24.34 -5.80
C LEU A 323 -13.40 24.00 -6.59
N GLY A 324 -14.56 24.11 -5.94
CA GLY A 324 -15.86 23.90 -6.61
C GLY A 324 -16.10 24.92 -7.72
N SER A 325 -15.73 26.18 -7.50
CA SER A 325 -15.84 27.26 -8.49
C SER A 325 -14.89 27.05 -9.67
N PHE A 326 -13.62 26.71 -9.40
CA PHE A 326 -12.62 26.35 -10.40
C PHE A 326 -13.12 25.22 -11.30
N CYS A 327 -13.67 24.15 -10.72
CA CYS A 327 -14.20 23.04 -11.52
C CYS A 327 -15.33 23.49 -12.45
N LYS A 328 -16.29 24.28 -11.95
CA LYS A 328 -17.42 24.76 -12.75
C LYS A 328 -17.01 25.69 -13.89
N GLN A 329 -16.00 26.53 -13.65
CA GLN A 329 -15.55 27.53 -14.62
C GLN A 329 -14.63 26.93 -15.69
N ASN A 330 -13.73 26.03 -15.29
CA ASN A 330 -12.61 25.61 -16.13
C ASN A 330 -12.67 24.14 -16.57
N ALA A 331 -13.44 23.29 -15.87
CA ALA A 331 -13.39 21.83 -16.04
C ALA A 331 -14.70 21.24 -16.59
N SER A 332 -15.50 21.99 -17.36
CA SER A 332 -16.73 21.45 -17.97
C SER A 332 -16.41 20.20 -18.83
N GLY A 333 -17.15 19.11 -18.60
CA GLY A 333 -16.93 17.82 -19.26
C GLY A 333 -15.83 16.95 -18.65
N TRP A 334 -15.09 17.43 -17.64
CA TRP A 334 -14.10 16.64 -16.90
C TRP A 334 -14.76 15.78 -15.82
N GLN A 335 -14.00 14.81 -15.31
CA GLN A 335 -14.34 14.04 -14.12
C GLN A 335 -13.49 14.52 -12.95
N LEU A 336 -14.10 14.83 -11.81
CA LEU A 336 -13.39 15.10 -10.56
C LEU A 336 -13.50 13.89 -9.62
N TRP A 337 -12.36 13.46 -9.11
CA TRP A 337 -12.26 12.54 -7.99
C TRP A 337 -11.54 13.20 -6.82
N LEU A 338 -12.18 13.21 -5.67
CA LEU A 338 -11.71 13.91 -4.48
C LEU A 338 -11.80 12.98 -3.27
N LEU A 339 -10.68 12.81 -2.57
CA LEU A 339 -10.68 12.09 -1.30
C LEU A 339 -11.26 13.05 -0.26
N SER A 340 -12.10 12.56 0.66
CA SER A 340 -12.68 13.38 1.71
C SER A 340 -12.78 12.60 3.01
N GLY A 341 -12.05 13.06 4.03
CA GLY A 341 -12.19 12.57 5.41
C GLY A 341 -13.19 13.34 6.26
N ASN A 342 -13.88 14.32 5.67
CA ASN A 342 -14.80 15.21 6.36
C ASN A 342 -16.02 15.56 5.48
N PRO A 343 -17.18 14.93 5.70
CA PRO A 343 -18.37 15.16 4.87
C PRO A 343 -18.87 16.62 4.97
N ASN A 344 -18.56 17.33 6.07
CA ASN A 344 -18.97 18.72 6.24
C ASN A 344 -18.21 19.67 5.31
N LEU A 345 -17.00 19.32 4.85
CA LEU A 345 -16.24 20.16 3.91
C LEU A 345 -16.70 19.95 2.46
N SER A 346 -16.97 18.71 2.07
CA SER A 346 -17.38 18.38 0.69
C SER A 346 -18.65 19.11 0.21
N ARG A 347 -19.51 19.59 1.14
CA ARG A 347 -20.72 20.37 0.80
C ARG A 347 -20.38 21.73 0.16
N TYR A 348 -19.22 22.30 0.51
CA TYR A 348 -18.78 23.61 0.03
C TYR A 348 -18.29 23.58 -1.42
N LEU A 349 -18.08 22.39 -2.02
CA LEU A 349 -17.86 22.27 -3.46
C LEU A 349 -19.09 22.71 -4.27
N TYR A 350 -20.28 22.66 -3.68
CA TYR A 350 -21.56 22.89 -4.36
C TYR A 350 -21.71 22.03 -5.64
N LEU A 351 -21.23 20.79 -5.57
CA LEU A 351 -21.32 19.77 -6.60
C LEU A 351 -22.04 18.54 -6.03
N LYS A 352 -22.79 17.83 -6.89
CA LYS A 352 -23.48 16.59 -6.52
C LYS A 352 -22.63 15.39 -6.94
N ALA A 353 -22.15 14.62 -5.97
CA ALA A 353 -21.36 13.42 -6.25
C ALA A 353 -22.21 12.34 -6.93
N ASN A 354 -21.65 11.72 -7.97
CA ASN A 354 -22.20 10.57 -8.70
C ASN A 354 -21.93 9.25 -7.98
N LYS A 355 -20.74 9.11 -7.38
CA LYS A 355 -20.30 7.90 -6.66
C LYS A 355 -19.56 8.30 -5.38
N ARG A 356 -19.65 7.45 -4.36
CA ARG A 356 -18.94 7.62 -3.07
C ARG A 356 -18.37 6.27 -2.66
N VAL A 357 -17.05 6.09 -2.80
CA VAL A 357 -16.39 4.84 -2.42
C VAL A 357 -15.84 4.95 -1.00
N PRO A 358 -16.24 4.08 -0.05
CA PRO A 358 -15.64 4.02 1.28
C PRO A 358 -14.15 3.67 1.21
N ILE A 359 -13.32 4.48 1.87
CA ILE A 359 -11.86 4.31 1.90
C ILE A 359 -11.37 4.63 3.31
N SER A 360 -10.35 3.90 3.79
CA SER A 360 -9.63 4.29 5.00
C SER A 360 -8.25 4.85 4.67
N ASN A 361 -7.97 6.09 5.10
CA ASN A 361 -6.63 6.69 5.01
C ASN A 361 -6.04 6.81 6.41
N GLY A 362 -5.08 5.94 6.77
CA GLY A 362 -4.43 5.99 8.08
C GLY A 362 -5.40 5.82 9.26
N GLY A 363 -6.48 5.05 9.09
CA GLY A 363 -7.53 4.88 10.09
C GLY A 363 -8.63 5.94 10.05
N ILE A 364 -8.47 6.99 9.24
CA ILE A 364 -9.52 7.98 9.01
C ILE A 364 -10.56 7.39 8.05
N ASP A 365 -11.84 7.40 8.46
CA ASP A 365 -12.96 7.08 7.56
C ASP A 365 -13.12 8.19 6.52
N CYS A 366 -12.89 7.83 5.25
CA CYS A 366 -12.90 8.73 4.11
C CYS A 366 -13.84 8.22 3.01
N ARG A 367 -14.18 9.10 2.07
CA ARG A 367 -14.85 8.75 0.82
C ARG A 367 -14.01 9.23 -0.36
N TRP A 368 -13.82 8.38 -1.37
CA TRP A 368 -13.37 8.79 -2.70
C TRP A 368 -14.60 9.18 -3.50
N LEU A 369 -14.79 10.48 -3.67
CA LEU A 369 -15.99 11.10 -4.21
C LEU A 369 -15.79 11.39 -5.70
N HIS A 370 -16.71 10.90 -6.53
CA HIS A 370 -16.69 11.14 -7.98
C HIS A 370 -17.76 12.18 -8.34
N TYR A 371 -17.39 13.13 -9.19
CA TYR A 371 -18.27 14.14 -9.76
C TYR A 371 -18.05 14.22 -11.27
N SER A 372 -19.13 14.23 -12.04
CA SER A 372 -19.09 14.66 -13.44
C SER A 372 -19.35 16.16 -13.51
N ILE A 373 -18.38 16.91 -14.03
CA ILE A 373 -18.47 18.37 -14.11
C ILE A 373 -19.26 18.75 -15.37
N LYS A 374 -20.28 19.60 -15.20
CA LYS A 374 -21.17 20.06 -16.26
C LYS A 374 -20.85 21.51 -16.60
#